data_AF-A0A946E258-F1
#
_entry.id   AF-A0A946E258-F1
#
_cell.length_a   1.000
_cell.length_b   1.000
_cell.length_c   1.000
_cell.angle_alpha   90.00
_cell.angle_beta   90.00
_cell.angle_gamma   90.00
#
_symmetry.space_group_name_H-M   'P 1'
#
loop_
_entity.id
_entity.type
_entity.pdbx_description
1 polymer ?
#
loop_
_entity_poly.entity_id
_entity_poly.type
_entity_poly.pdbx_seq_one_letter_code
_entity_poly.pdbx_strand_id
1 'polypeptide(L)' 'MTATYREGEGHEAWITSRVPVGRWGRPDEIGWPAAFLCTDAAAFITGHTLIIDGGTTSSY' A
#
# COMPACT_ATOMS: atom_id res chain seq x y z
N MET A 1 -13.91 -7.58 -6.40
CA MET A 1 -13.94 -8.03 -4.98
C MET A 1 -13.55 -6.93 -3.98
N THR A 2 -13.14 -5.72 -4.40
CA THR A 2 -12.69 -4.64 -3.47
C THR A 2 -13.71 -3.52 -3.20
N ALA A 3 -14.72 -3.34 -4.05
CA ALA A 3 -15.71 -2.27 -3.87
C ALA A 3 -16.59 -2.47 -2.63
N THR A 4 -17.06 -3.70 -2.41
CA THR A 4 -17.99 -4.05 -1.32
C THR A 4 -17.39 -3.90 0.08
N TYR A 5 -16.06 -3.91 0.20
CA TYR A 5 -15.39 -3.76 1.49
C TYR A 5 -15.30 -2.28 1.91
N ARG A 6 -15.05 -1.34 0.99
CA ARG A 6 -14.90 0.09 1.33
C ARG A 6 -16.17 0.76 1.86
N GLU A 7 -17.34 0.24 1.49
CA GLU A 7 -18.65 0.88 1.71
C GLU A 7 -19.31 0.50 3.05
N GLY A 8 -18.67 -0.34 3.88
CA GLY A 8 -19.18 -0.71 5.20
C GLY A 8 -19.06 0.41 6.23
N GLU A 9 -20.12 0.63 7.03
CA GLU A 9 -20.11 1.60 8.13
C GLU A 9 -18.95 1.30 9.10
N GLY A 10 -18.11 2.31 9.38
CA GLY A 10 -16.97 2.23 10.31
C GLY A 10 -15.60 1.96 9.67
N HIS A 11 -15.51 1.68 8.37
CA HIS A 11 -14.23 1.31 7.75
C HIS A 11 -13.26 2.46 7.54
N GLU A 12 -13.77 3.64 7.17
CA GLU A 12 -12.92 4.82 7.00
C GLU A 12 -12.27 5.21 8.32
N ALA A 13 -13.05 5.26 9.42
CA ALA A 13 -12.52 5.56 10.74
C ALA A 13 -11.45 4.54 11.17
N TRP A 14 -11.67 3.26 10.88
CA TRP A 14 -10.69 2.21 11.16
C TRP A 14 -9.38 2.45 10.39
N ILE A 15 -9.46 2.75 9.09
CA ILE A 15 -8.28 3.03 8.26
C ILE A 15 -7.54 4.27 8.70
N THR A 16 -8.25 5.39 8.88
CA THR A 16 -7.62 6.65 9.27
C THR A 16 -6.95 6.56 10.64
N SER A 17 -7.41 5.65 11.52
CA SER A 17 -6.77 5.41 12.83
C SER A 17 -5.52 4.52 12.78
N ARG A 18 -5.36 3.67 11.76
CA ARG A 18 -4.29 2.65 11.71
C ARG A 18 -3.25 2.84 10.62
N VAL A 19 -3.62 3.48 9.52
CA VAL A 19 -2.71 3.80 8.43
C VAL A 19 -2.17 5.21 8.67
N PRO A 20 -0.86 5.42 8.86
CA PRO A 20 -0.31 6.77 9.06
C PRO A 20 -0.65 7.78 7.97
N VAL A 21 -0.74 7.33 6.72
CA VAL A 21 -1.18 8.16 5.57
C VAL A 21 -2.67 8.55 5.67
N GLY A 22 -3.44 7.98 6.59
CA GLY A 22 -4.79 8.41 6.96
C GLY A 22 -5.89 8.02 5.99
N ARG A 23 -5.59 7.19 4.98
CA ARG A 23 -6.54 6.78 3.94
C ARG A 23 -6.23 5.41 3.36
N TRP A 24 -7.16 4.90 2.58
CA TRP A 24 -6.93 3.73 1.75
C TRP A 24 -5.85 4.00 0.71
N GLY A 25 -5.02 2.98 0.47
CA GLY A 25 -4.16 2.91 -0.71
C GLY A 25 -4.99 2.84 -2.00
N ARG A 26 -4.44 3.39 -3.08
CA ARG A 26 -4.97 3.26 -4.44
C ARG A 26 -4.25 2.14 -5.18
N PRO A 27 -4.88 1.45 -6.14
CA PRO A 27 -4.24 0.39 -6.91
C PRO A 27 -2.89 0.81 -7.54
N ASP A 28 -2.81 2.03 -8.05
CA ASP A 28 -1.60 2.58 -8.67
C ASP A 28 -0.43 2.71 -7.69
N GLU A 29 -0.72 2.84 -6.39
CA GLU A 29 0.32 2.94 -5.36
C GLU A 29 1.02 1.61 -5.12
N ILE A 30 0.41 0.49 -5.53
CA ILE A 30 1.06 -0.83 -5.60
C ILE A 30 1.63 -1.07 -7.01
N GLY A 31 0.88 -0.68 -8.04
CA GLY A 31 1.23 -0.91 -9.44
C GLY A 31 2.53 -0.23 -9.86
N TRP A 32 2.74 1.04 -9.50
CA TRP A 32 3.95 1.76 -9.91
C TRP A 32 5.23 1.20 -9.28
N PRO A 33 5.31 0.92 -7.97
CA PRO A 33 6.47 0.25 -7.39
C PRO A 33 6.74 -1.14 -7.97
N ALA A 34 5.69 -1.92 -8.25
CA ALA A 34 5.84 -3.21 -8.92
C ALA A 34 6.42 -3.04 -10.33
N ALA A 35 5.92 -2.06 -11.10
CA ALA A 35 6.43 -1.76 -12.42
C ALA A 35 7.90 -1.29 -12.38
N PHE A 36 8.29 -0.48 -11.38
CA PHE A 36 9.69 -0.08 -11.17
C PHE A 36 10.62 -1.29 -11.01
N LEU A 37 10.21 -2.30 -10.24
CA LEU A 37 10.98 -3.54 -10.05
C LEU A 37 11.17 -4.34 -11.36
N CYS A 38 10.39 -4.07 -12.40
CA CYS A 38 10.54 -4.68 -13.72
C CYS A 38 11.42 -3.86 -14.69
N THR A 39 12.01 -2.74 -14.24
CA THR A 39 12.88 -1.90 -15.06
C THR A 39 14.36 -2.22 -14.85
N ASP A 40 15.22 -1.80 -15.80
CA ASP A 40 16.67 -1.91 -15.67
C ASP A 40 17.22 -1.13 -14.46
N ALA A 41 16.52 -0.10 -13.99
CA ALA A 41 16.91 0.66 -12.80
C ALA A 41 16.87 -0.18 -11.51
N ALA A 42 16.12 -1.29 -11.51
CA ALA A 42 16.03 -2.23 -10.41
C ALA A 42 16.90 -3.48 -10.61
N ALA A 43 17.76 -3.54 -11.64
CA ALA A 43 18.48 -4.77 -12.03
C ALA A 43 19.38 -5.39 -10.95
N PHE A 44 19.78 -4.62 -9.93
CA PHE A 44 20.58 -5.10 -8.80
C PHE A 44 19.78 -5.25 -7.49
N ILE A 45 18.46 -5.07 -7.53
CA ILE A 45 17.57 -5.21 -6.38
C ILE A 45 16.98 -6.62 -6.43
N THR A 46 17.46 -7.50 -5.53
CA THR A 46 16.96 -8.87 -5.39
C THR A 46 16.95 -9.28 -3.92
N GLY A 47 16.08 -10.23 -3.56
CA GLY A 47 15.95 -10.73 -2.19
C GLY A 47 15.39 -9.72 -1.17
N HIS A 48 14.81 -8.62 -1.63
CA HIS A 48 14.29 -7.55 -0.78
C HIS A 48 12.76 -7.52 -0.78
N THR A 49 12.17 -7.24 0.39
CA THR A 49 10.73 -7.00 0.54
C THR A 49 10.46 -5.49 0.54
N LEU A 50 9.89 -4.97 -0.56
CA LEU A 50 9.44 -3.58 -0.63
C LEU A 50 8.05 -3.45 -0.01
N ILE A 51 7.96 -2.85 1.18
CA ILE A 51 6.70 -2.64 1.90
C ILE A 51 5.98 -1.39 1.38
N ILE A 52 4.70 -1.55 1.02
CA ILE A 52 3.85 -0.47 0.48
C ILE A 52 2.49 -0.51 1.20
N ASP A 53 2.40 0.13 2.36
CA ASP A 53 1.23 0.00 3.26
C ASP A 53 0.81 1.31 3.95
N GLY A 54 1.28 2.44 3.43
CA GLY A 54 1.00 3.75 4.02
C GLY A 54 1.62 3.97 5.40
N GLY A 55 2.63 3.19 5.78
CA GLY A 55 3.40 3.32 7.02
C GLY A 55 2.97 2.39 8.14
N THR A 56 2.00 1.52 7.91
CA THR A 56 1.40 0.65 8.94
C THR A 56 2.43 -0.30 9.59
N THR A 57 3.41 -0.77 8.84
CA THR A 57 4.45 -1.69 9.33
C THR A 57 5.46 -0.99 10.25
N SER A 58 5.59 0.34 10.17
CA SER A 58 6.56 1.13 10.94
C SER A 58 5.92 2.08 11.96
N SER A 59 4.61 1.98 12.18
CA SER A 59 3.85 2.93 13.00
C SER A 59 3.75 2.55 14.49
N TYR A 60 4.74 1.85 15.04
CA TYR A 60 4.82 1.49 16.46
C TYR A 60 5.82 2.38 17.20
#